data_AF-A0A2A5BAG8-F1
#
_entry.id   AF-A0A2A5BAG8-F1
#
_cell.length_a   1.000
_cell.length_b   1.000
_cell.length_c   1.000
_cell.angle_alpha   90.00
_cell.angle_beta   90.00
_cell.angle_gamma   90.00
#
_symmetry.space_group_name_H-M   'P 1'
#
loop_
_entity.id
_entity.type
_entity.pdbx_description
1 polymer ?
#
loop_
_entity_poly.entity_id
_entity_poly.type
_entity_poly.pdbx_seq_one_letter_code
_entity_poly.pdbx_strand_id
1 'polypeptide(L)'
;MISAMRQIARLLSGFFLILMFVISAAFSYFNSTPVIIKFANWQLPPVPVSVWIIGAFVTGGMLGLLLGLGIFRNLKSRSEIRRLRRLLDQAEQEVQQLRRTSIKDLRK
;
A
#
# COMPACT_ATOMS: atom_id res chain seq x y z
N MET A 1 18.86 16.59 -6.16
CA MET A 1 18.98 15.45 -5.20
C MET A 1 17.74 14.56 -5.19
N ILE A 2 16.53 15.09 -4.97
CA ILE A 2 15.27 14.31 -4.94
C ILE A 2 14.96 13.60 -6.29
N SER A 3 15.24 14.25 -7.42
CA SER A 3 15.08 13.67 -8.76
C SER A 3 16.03 12.50 -9.03
N ALA A 4 17.30 12.62 -8.64
CA ALA A 4 18.30 11.58 -8.76
C ALA A 4 17.94 10.34 -7.91
N MET A 5 17.50 10.53 -6.66
CA MET A 5 17.03 9.40 -5.82
C MET A 5 15.82 8.67 -6.44
N ARG A 6 14.88 9.39 -7.05
CA ARG A 6 13.75 8.77 -7.77
C ARG A 6 14.17 8.02 -9.03
N GLN A 7 15.20 8.47 -9.74
CA GLN A 7 15.75 7.76 -10.91
C GLN A 7 16.46 6.48 -10.47
N ILE A 8 17.30 6.55 -9.44
CA ILE A 8 17.98 5.38 -8.87
C ILE A 8 16.95 4.35 -8.38
N ALA A 9 15.93 4.78 -7.65
CA ALA A 9 14.88 3.88 -7.17
C ALA A 9 14.13 3.19 -8.34
N ARG A 10 13.85 3.91 -9.44
CA ARG A 10 13.22 3.33 -10.63
C ARG A 10 14.12 2.32 -11.33
N LEU A 11 15.41 2.63 -11.48
CA LEU A 11 16.38 1.71 -12.06
C LEU A 11 16.53 0.45 -11.20
N LEU A 12 16.67 0.61 -9.88
CA LEU A 12 16.79 -0.50 -8.94
C LEU A 12 15.52 -1.36 -8.93
N SER A 13 14.34 -0.74 -8.98
CA SER A 13 13.07 -1.45 -9.10
C SER A 13 12.94 -2.20 -10.42
N GLY A 14 13.33 -1.59 -11.54
CA GLY A 14 13.34 -2.25 -12.85
C GLY A 14 14.30 -3.44 -12.87
N PHE A 15 15.51 -3.26 -12.34
CA PHE A 15 16.49 -4.33 -12.20
C PHE A 15 15.96 -5.48 -11.33
N PHE A 16 15.35 -5.15 -10.18
CA PHE A 16 14.74 -6.15 -9.31
C PHE A 16 13.62 -6.93 -10.01
N LEU A 17 12.76 -6.26 -10.80
CA LEU A 17 11.71 -6.92 -11.57
C LEU A 17 12.27 -7.87 -12.63
N ILE A 18 13.30 -7.45 -13.36
CA ILE A 18 13.99 -8.30 -14.34
C ILE A 18 14.62 -9.51 -13.63
N LEU A 19 15.31 -9.29 -12.51
CA LEU A 19 15.91 -10.36 -11.73
C LEU A 19 14.85 -11.36 -11.23
N MET A 20 13.75 -10.88 -10.67
CA MET A 20 12.64 -11.72 -10.22
C MET A 20 12.00 -12.48 -11.38
N PHE A 21 11.87 -11.87 -12.55
CA PHE A 21 11.36 -12.54 -13.74
C PHE A 21 12.29 -13.67 -14.18
N VAL A 22 13.60 -13.42 -14.27
CA VAL A 22 14.59 -14.43 -14.64
C VAL A 22 14.60 -15.58 -13.64
N ILE A 23 14.60 -15.28 -12.33
CA ILE A 23 14.53 -16.29 -11.27
C ILE A 23 13.25 -17.12 -11.40
N SER A 24 12.09 -16.48 -11.61
CA SER A 24 10.81 -17.17 -11.73
C SER A 24 10.75 -18.04 -13.00
N ALA A 25 11.28 -17.55 -14.12
CA ALA A 25 11.35 -18.29 -15.37
C ALA A 25 12.28 -19.51 -15.25
N ALA A 26 13.48 -19.32 -14.68
CA ALA A 26 14.41 -20.41 -14.40
C ALA A 26 13.81 -21.44 -13.45
N PHE A 27 13.18 -20.97 -12.36
CA PHE A 27 12.47 -21.84 -11.42
C PHE A 27 11.37 -22.63 -12.12
N SER A 28 10.56 -22.00 -12.97
CA SER A 28 9.52 -22.67 -13.75
C SER A 28 10.09 -23.72 -14.71
N TYR A 29 11.21 -23.42 -15.36
CA TYR A 29 11.87 -24.32 -16.30
C TYR A 29 12.40 -25.58 -15.61
N PHE A 30 13.18 -25.41 -14.53
CA PHE A 30 13.79 -26.52 -13.80
C PHE A 30 12.80 -27.30 -12.92
N ASN A 31 11.61 -26.74 -12.65
CA ASN A 31 10.58 -27.36 -11.81
C ASN A 31 9.28 -27.60 -12.59
N SER A 32 9.42 -28.16 -13.79
CA SER A 32 8.31 -28.48 -14.70
C SER A 32 7.61 -29.82 -14.38
N THR A 33 8.15 -30.61 -13.46
CA THR A 33 7.57 -31.89 -13.03
C THR A 33 6.15 -31.68 -12.46
N PRO A 34 5.12 -32.33 -13.03
CA PRO A 34 3.77 -32.23 -12.51
C PRO A 34 3.65 -32.90 -11.13
N VAL A 35 3.01 -32.21 -10.18
CA VAL A 35 2.74 -32.73 -8.84
C VAL A 35 1.24 -32.73 -8.57
N ILE A 36 0.75 -33.81 -7.99
CA ILE A 36 -0.64 -33.94 -7.53
C ILE A 36 -0.70 -33.54 -6.06
N ILE A 37 -1.53 -32.54 -5.75
CA ILE A 37 -1.82 -32.14 -4.38
C ILE A 37 -3.16 -32.75 -3.98
N LYS A 38 -3.17 -33.51 -2.87
CA LYS A 38 -4.37 -34.13 -2.30
C LYS A 38 -4.75 -33.45 -0.99
N PHE A 39 -6.04 -33.16 -0.83
CA PHE A 39 -6.67 -32.64 0.37
C PHE A 39 -7.76 -33.61 0.81
N ALA A 40 -7.43 -34.54 1.71
CA ALA A 40 -8.34 -35.63 2.10
C ALA A 40 -8.93 -36.34 0.85
N ASN A 41 -10.23 -36.14 0.58
CA ASN A 41 -10.93 -36.75 -0.55
C ASN A 41 -10.89 -35.91 -1.84
N TRP A 42 -10.31 -34.70 -1.80
CA TRP A 42 -10.15 -33.83 -2.95
C TRP A 42 -8.75 -33.97 -3.55
N GLN A 43 -8.62 -33.97 -4.87
CA GLN A 43 -7.33 -33.83 -5.54
C GLN A 43 -7.36 -32.65 -6.50
N LEU A 44 -6.27 -31.90 -6.54
CA LEU A 44 -6.08 -30.85 -7.53
C LEU A 44 -5.53 -31.44 -8.83
N PRO A 45 -5.80 -30.78 -9.98
CA PRO A 45 -5.20 -31.17 -11.25
C PRO A 45 -3.66 -31.19 -11.16
N PRO A 46 -2.99 -32.18 -11.79
CA PRO A 46 -1.54 -32.22 -11.84
C PRO A 46 -1.04 -31.04 -12.67
N VAL A 47 -0.29 -30.16 -12.02
CA VAL A 47 0.42 -29.05 -12.66
C VAL A 47 1.85 -28.99 -12.14
N PRO A 48 2.79 -28.37 -12.87
CA PRO A 48 4.14 -28.16 -12.40
C PRO A 48 4.18 -27.59 -10.98
N VAL A 49 5.09 -28.08 -10.14
CA VAL A 49 5.26 -27.57 -8.76
C VAL A 49 5.54 -26.06 -8.74
N SER A 50 6.18 -25.55 -9.81
CA SER A 50 6.42 -24.13 -10.02
C SER A 50 5.15 -23.28 -10.01
N VAL A 51 4.06 -23.78 -10.59
CA VAL A 51 2.77 -23.07 -10.66
C VAL A 51 2.22 -22.83 -9.25
N TRP A 52 2.29 -23.83 -8.38
CA TRP A 52 1.83 -23.71 -7.00
C TRP A 52 2.66 -22.71 -6.19
N ILE A 53 3.99 -22.81 -6.30
CA ILE A 53 4.91 -21.98 -5.51
C ILE A 53 4.87 -20.52 -5.99
N ILE A 54 4.95 -20.29 -7.31
CA ILE A 54 4.86 -18.94 -7.89
C ILE A 54 3.47 -18.35 -7.64
N GLY A 55 2.41 -19.15 -7.81
CA GLY A 55 1.04 -18.71 -7.53
C GLY A 55 0.84 -18.30 -6.08
N ALA A 56 1.32 -19.10 -5.12
CA ALA A 56 1.28 -18.76 -3.70
C ALA A 56 2.09 -17.50 -3.38
N PHE A 57 3.29 -17.36 -3.97
CA PHE A 57 4.12 -16.17 -3.80
C PHE A 57 3.45 -14.90 -4.33
N VAL A 58 2.90 -14.93 -5.55
CA VAL A 58 2.23 -13.78 -6.17
C VAL A 58 0.98 -13.41 -5.38
N THR A 59 0.13 -14.38 -5.04
CA THR A 59 -1.10 -14.13 -4.27
C THR A 59 -0.80 -13.61 -2.88
N GLY A 60 0.13 -14.25 -2.16
CA GLY A 60 0.58 -13.81 -0.84
C GLY A 60 1.22 -12.42 -0.87
N GLY A 61 2.05 -12.14 -1.88
CA GLY A 61 2.66 -10.83 -2.10
C GLY A 61 1.63 -9.75 -2.41
N MET A 62 0.66 -10.03 -3.28
CA MET A 62 -0.46 -9.12 -3.56
C MET A 62 -1.27 -8.84 -2.29
N LEU A 63 -1.62 -9.86 -1.51
CA LEU A 63 -2.33 -9.67 -0.24
C LEU A 63 -1.49 -8.84 0.74
N GLY A 64 -0.20 -9.15 0.87
CA GLY A 64 0.73 -8.40 1.70
C GLY A 64 0.84 -6.93 1.28
N LEU A 65 0.87 -6.64 -0.03
CA LEU A 65 0.84 -5.27 -0.55
C LEU A 65 -0.50 -4.58 -0.29
N LEU A 66 -1.63 -5.24 -0.56
CA LEU A 66 -2.96 -4.69 -0.33
C LEU A 66 -3.16 -4.30 1.15
N LEU A 67 -2.72 -5.16 2.06
CA LEU A 67 -2.79 -4.91 3.51
C LEU A 67 -1.71 -3.91 3.96
N GLY A 68 -0.48 -4.04 3.46
CA GLY A 68 0.70 -3.27 3.88
C GLY A 68 0.75 -1.84 3.35
N LEU A 69 0.15 -1.56 2.18
CA LEU A 69 0.03 -0.19 1.64
C LEU A 69 -0.86 0.72 2.50
N GLY A 70 -1.45 0.20 3.57
CA GLY A 70 -2.19 0.98 4.54
C GLY A 70 -3.33 1.75 3.88
N ILE A 71 -3.94 1.19 2.84
CA ILE A 71 -5.04 1.82 2.08
C ILE A 71 -6.10 2.34 3.07
N PHE A 72 -6.41 1.53 4.08
CA PHE A 72 -7.29 1.90 5.20
C PHE A 72 -6.72 3.01 6.10
N ARG A 73 -5.42 2.99 6.39
CA ARG A 73 -4.75 4.00 7.23
C ARG A 73 -4.70 5.37 6.54
N ASN A 74 -4.52 5.40 5.22
CA ASN A 74 -4.48 6.61 4.42
C ASN A 74 -5.87 7.28 4.34
N LEU A 75 -6.93 6.47 4.21
CA LEU A 75 -8.31 6.97 4.26
C LEU A 75 -8.66 7.57 5.63
N LYS A 76 -8.32 6.87 6.72
CA LYS A 76 -8.53 7.37 8.09
C LYS A 76 -7.76 8.68 8.34
N SER A 77 -6.50 8.75 7.91
CA SER A 77 -5.68 9.95 8.03
C SER A 77 -6.30 11.14 7.29
N ARG A 78 -6.82 10.94 6.07
CA ARG A 78 -7.47 12.00 5.31
C ARG A 78 -8.75 12.51 5.96
N SER A 79 -9.54 11.63 6.56
CA SER A 79 -10.72 12.02 7.33
C SER A 79 -10.32 12.85 8.56
N GLU A 80 -9.30 12.40 9.29
CA GLU A 80 -8.83 13.10 10.48
C GLU A 80 -8.28 14.48 10.12
N ILE A 81 -7.49 14.59 9.04
CA ILE A 81 -7.01 15.89 8.53
C ILE A 81 -8.17 16.85 8.21
N ARG A 82 -9.25 16.36 7.58
CA ARG A 82 -10.43 17.20 7.29
C ARG A 82 -11.13 17.64 8.58
N ARG A 83 -11.25 16.75 9.56
CA ARG A 83 -11.85 17.05 10.86
C ARG A 83 -11.03 18.11 11.61
N LEU A 84 -9.72 17.92 11.72
CA LEU A 84 -8.83 18.86 12.40
C LEU A 84 -8.83 20.24 11.73
N ARG A 85 -8.88 20.30 10.38
CA ARG A 85 -9.02 21.57 9.66
C ARG A 85 -10.31 22.31 10.02
N ARG A 86 -11.45 21.60 10.08
CA ARG A 86 -12.72 22.22 10.48
C ARG A 86 -12.70 22.75 11.91
N LEU A 87 -12.09 22.00 12.83
CA LEU A 87 -11.96 22.43 14.23
C LEU A 87 -11.05 23.66 14.36
N LEU A 88 -9.97 23.72 13.57
CA LEU A 88 -9.10 24.88 13.52
C LEU A 88 -9.85 26.12 13.00
N ASP A 89 -10.58 25.99 11.88
CA ASP A 89 -11.36 27.09 11.30
C ASP A 89 -12.41 27.62 12.29
N GLN A 90 -13.07 26.73 13.04
CA GLN A 90 -14.05 27.11 14.07
C GLN A 90 -13.40 27.86 15.24
N ALA A 91 -12.27 27.36 15.75
CA ALA A 91 -11.54 28.01 16.83
C ALA A 91 -11.02 29.40 16.42
N GLU A 92 -10.53 29.55 15.18
CA GLU A 92 -10.11 30.84 14.64
C GLU A 92 -11.27 31.83 14.55
N GLN A 93 -12.46 31.38 14.13
CA GLN A 93 -13.66 32.22 14.09
C GLN A 93 -14.10 32.69 15.47
N GLU A 94 -14.07 31.80 16.48
CA GLU A 94 -14.43 32.13 17.85
C GLU A 94 -13.49 33.17 18.46
N VAL A 95 -12.18 33.01 18.26
CA VAL A 95 -11.16 33.99 18.68
C VAL A 95 -11.40 35.35 18.01
N GLN A 96 -11.69 35.37 16.70
CA GLN A 96 -12.00 36.62 16.00
C GLN A 96 -13.28 37.28 16.52
N GLN A 97 -14.31 36.49 16.83
CA GLN A 97 -15.57 37.00 17.35
C GLN A 97 -15.39 37.61 18.75
N LEU A 98 -14.69 36.91 19.65
CA LEU A 98 -14.37 37.42 21.00
C LEU A 98 -13.56 38.72 20.92
N ARG A 99 -12.58 38.80 20.01
CA ARG A 99 -11.79 40.01 19.79
C ARG A 99 -12.64 41.18 19.31
N ARG A 100 -13.57 40.94 18.38
CA ARG A 100 -14.50 41.97 17.89
C ARG A 100 -15.45 42.46 19.00
N THR A 101 -15.98 41.57 19.82
CA THR A 101 -16.85 41.92 20.94
C THR A 101 -16.11 42.74 22.00
N SER A 102 -14.90 42.31 22.39
CA SER A 102 -14.06 43.04 23.36
C SER A 102 -13.72 44.46 22.90
N ILE A 103 -13.38 44.65 21.61
CA ILE A 103 -13.11 45.99 21.04
C ILE A 103 -14.38 46.85 21.05
N LYS A 104 -15.56 46.26 20.83
CA LYS A 104 -16.83 46.99 20.84
C LYS A 104 -17.21 47.46 22.25
N ASP A 105 -16.94 46.65 23.27
CA ASP A 105 -17.21 46.99 24.67
C ASP A 105 -16.26 48.09 25.19
N LEU A 106 -14.98 48.08 24.76
CA LEU A 106 -14.01 49.14 25.09
C LEU A 106 -14.33 50.51 24.46
N ARG A 107 -15.20 50.55 23.44
CA ARG A 107 -15.60 51.77 22.74
C ARG A 107 -16.89 52.40 23.30
N LYS A 108 -17.48 51.78 24.32
CA LYS A 108 -18.68 52.25 25.02
C LYS A 108 -18.29 52.93 26.32
#